data_AF-A0A6N1CEB9-F1
#
_entry.id   AF-A0A6N1CEB9-F1
#
_cell.length_a   1.000
_cell.length_b   1.000
_cell.length_c   1.000
_cell.angle_alpha   90.00
_cell.angle_beta   90.00
_cell.angle_gamma   90.00
#
_symmetry.space_group_name_H-M   'P 1'
#
loop_
_entity.id
_entity.type
_entity.pdbx_description
1 polymer ?
#
loop_
_entity_poly.entity_id
_entity_poly.type
_entity_poly.pdbx_seq_one_letter_code
_entity_poly.pdbx_strand_id
1 'polypeptide(L)'
;MTTKLHTGAHAGYRTLDWHDGYDVNLGDLIHQLPQLVHGRYVAIAASDSGPYSLSAVEIASGWQRVGDLAISPIITDIDQLPTPGFDEWYVFERLPDRARLSKLSNAIALKPFGESDKVDAFWAQIEDLQPVHALLGACRLLLITQDAAIYESVLTFYST
;
A
#
# COMPACT_ATOMS: atom_id res chain seq x y z
N MET A 1 -24.06 -8.97 -10.12
CA MET A 1 -23.01 -9.97 -10.41
C MET A 1 -22.08 -9.94 -9.22
N THR A 2 -21.89 -11.05 -8.55
CA THR A 2 -21.20 -11.12 -7.25
C THR A 2 -19.70 -10.89 -7.46
N THR A 3 -19.16 -9.86 -6.83
CA THR A 3 -17.74 -9.50 -6.79
C THR A 3 -16.90 -10.69 -6.38
N LYS A 4 -15.79 -10.96 -7.08
CA LYS A 4 -14.89 -12.05 -6.69
C LYS A 4 -13.61 -11.48 -6.11
N LEU A 5 -13.63 -11.27 -4.80
CA LEU A 5 -12.42 -11.03 -4.01
C LEU A 5 -11.58 -12.30 -4.02
N HIS A 6 -10.40 -12.24 -4.62
CA HIS A 6 -9.44 -13.34 -4.59
C HIS A 6 -8.55 -13.21 -3.37
N THR A 7 -8.41 -14.31 -2.63
CA THR A 7 -7.56 -14.38 -1.45
C THR A 7 -6.34 -15.24 -1.71
N GLY A 8 -5.24 -14.93 -1.03
CA GLY A 8 -4.03 -15.72 -1.07
C GLY A 8 -3.17 -15.51 0.17
N ALA A 9 -2.03 -16.18 0.20
CA ALA A 9 -1.00 -15.99 1.20
C ALA A 9 0.38 -16.21 0.58
N HIS A 10 1.36 -15.39 0.98
CA HIS A 10 2.74 -15.49 0.54
C HIS A 10 3.67 -14.84 1.57
N ALA A 11 4.83 -15.46 1.86
CA ALA A 11 5.86 -14.91 2.75
C ALA A 11 5.35 -14.40 4.12
N GLY A 12 4.35 -15.08 4.71
CA GLY A 12 3.73 -14.66 5.98
C GLY A 12 2.68 -13.55 5.86
N TYR A 13 2.44 -13.04 4.65
CA TYR A 13 1.37 -12.10 4.35
C TYR A 13 0.13 -12.81 3.83
N ARG A 14 -1.02 -12.20 4.09
CA ARG A 14 -2.30 -12.53 3.46
C ARG A 14 -2.60 -11.51 2.38
N THR A 15 -3.25 -11.95 1.32
CA THR A 15 -3.49 -11.10 0.14
C THR A 15 -4.96 -11.08 -0.22
N LEU A 16 -5.42 -9.90 -0.63
CA LEU A 16 -6.80 -9.58 -1.00
C LEU A 16 -6.74 -8.80 -2.32
N ASP A 17 -7.20 -9.44 -3.40
CA ASP A 17 -7.11 -8.94 -4.77
C ASP A 17 -8.52 -8.79 -5.35
N TRP A 18 -8.92 -7.56 -5.64
CA TRP A 18 -10.22 -7.26 -6.23
C TRP A 18 -10.14 -7.37 -7.75
N HIS A 19 -10.45 -8.56 -8.28
CA HIS A 19 -10.40 -8.87 -9.70
C HIS A 19 -11.76 -8.60 -10.38
N ASP A 20 -11.71 -8.06 -11.61
CA ASP A 20 -12.85 -7.83 -12.52
C ASP A 20 -14.04 -7.04 -11.96
N GLY A 21 -14.08 -5.73 -12.25
CA GLY A 21 -15.36 -5.01 -12.40
C GLY A 21 -15.86 -4.16 -11.24
N TYR A 22 -14.99 -3.60 -10.38
CA TYR A 22 -15.40 -2.57 -9.41
C TYR A 22 -14.50 -1.34 -9.40
N ASP A 23 -15.12 -0.19 -9.11
CA ASP A 23 -14.54 1.12 -8.80
C ASP A 23 -13.90 1.17 -7.39
N VAL A 24 -13.49 0.02 -6.80
CA VAL A 24 -12.82 0.05 -5.48
C VAL A 24 -11.41 0.60 -5.70
N ASN A 25 -11.27 1.88 -5.42
CA ASN A 25 -9.98 2.56 -5.40
C ASN A 25 -9.41 2.56 -3.97
N LEU A 26 -8.11 2.83 -3.89
CA LEU A 26 -7.37 2.88 -2.64
C LEU A 26 -7.98 3.88 -1.64
N GLY A 27 -8.53 4.99 -2.12
CA GLY A 27 -9.16 6.02 -1.28
C GLY A 27 -10.38 5.54 -0.56
N ASP A 28 -11.30 4.91 -1.27
CA ASP A 28 -12.52 4.37 -0.68
C ASP A 28 -12.19 3.31 0.39
N LEU A 29 -11.19 2.45 0.13
CA LEU A 29 -10.75 1.45 1.10
C LEU A 29 -10.21 2.12 2.38
N ILE A 30 -9.39 3.16 2.26
CA ILE A 30 -8.80 3.86 3.40
C ILE A 30 -9.86 4.65 4.18
N HIS A 31 -10.84 5.25 3.50
CA HIS A 31 -11.95 5.93 4.18
C HIS A 31 -12.85 4.93 4.94
N GLN A 32 -13.09 3.75 4.38
CA GLN A 32 -13.89 2.71 5.01
C GLN A 32 -13.14 2.00 6.14
N LEU A 33 -11.82 1.86 6.01
CA LEU A 33 -10.94 1.23 7.00
C LEU A 33 -9.75 2.12 7.36
N PRO A 34 -9.95 3.25 8.06
CA PRO A 34 -8.87 4.20 8.42
C PRO A 34 -7.75 3.55 9.23
N GLN A 35 -8.07 2.48 9.96
CA GLN A 35 -7.12 1.67 10.70
C GLN A 35 -6.05 1.02 9.84
N LEU A 36 -6.13 1.05 8.50
CA LEU A 36 -5.03 0.66 7.61
C LEU A 36 -3.82 1.57 7.81
N VAL A 37 -4.03 2.87 8.02
CA VAL A 37 -2.98 3.90 8.00
C VAL A 37 -2.86 4.65 9.33
N HIS A 38 -3.93 4.72 10.11
CA HIS A 38 -3.94 5.46 11.37
C HIS A 38 -2.93 4.90 12.38
N GLY A 39 -2.15 5.79 13.00
CA GLY A 39 -1.08 5.45 13.93
C GLY A 39 0.18 4.85 13.27
N ARG A 40 0.27 4.90 11.93
CA ARG A 40 1.38 4.31 11.16
C ARG A 40 2.01 5.35 10.23
N TYR A 41 3.17 4.99 9.69
CA TYR A 41 3.83 5.74 8.62
C TYR A 41 3.35 5.21 7.27
N VAL A 42 3.16 6.12 6.31
CA VAL A 42 2.84 5.79 4.92
C VAL A 42 4.01 6.22 4.03
N ALA A 43 4.48 5.30 3.21
CA ALA A 43 5.47 5.54 2.17
C ALA A 43 4.80 5.39 0.80
N ILE A 44 4.73 6.48 0.05
CA ILE A 44 4.17 6.51 -1.29
C ILE A 44 5.31 6.26 -2.28
N ALA A 45 5.27 5.11 -2.95
CA ALA A 45 6.24 4.70 -3.95
C ALA A 45 5.82 5.07 -5.38
N ALA A 46 4.52 5.14 -5.62
CA ALA A 46 3.97 5.67 -6.86
C ALA A 46 2.65 6.41 -6.58
N SER A 47 2.40 7.45 -7.35
CA SER A 47 1.12 8.12 -7.48
C SER A 47 0.93 8.56 -8.93
N ASP A 48 -0.21 8.21 -9.50
CA ASP A 48 -0.51 8.33 -10.93
C ASP A 48 0.61 7.79 -11.85
N SER A 49 1.12 6.60 -11.52
CA SER A 49 2.22 5.92 -12.23
C SER A 49 3.61 6.60 -12.18
N GLY A 50 3.82 7.58 -11.29
CA GLY A 50 5.12 8.24 -11.09
C GLY A 50 5.44 8.55 -9.63
N PRO A 51 6.62 9.10 -9.31
CA PRO A 51 6.96 9.48 -7.94
C PRO A 51 6.07 10.61 -7.41
N TYR A 52 5.59 10.50 -6.17
CA TYR A 52 4.75 11.53 -5.55
C TYR A 52 5.55 12.80 -5.22
N SER A 53 5.11 13.95 -5.75
CA SER A 53 5.77 15.23 -5.55
C SER A 53 5.21 15.94 -4.32
N LEU A 54 6.03 16.09 -3.28
CA LEU A 54 5.66 16.77 -2.05
C LEU A 54 5.51 18.28 -2.25
N SER A 55 4.40 18.83 -1.78
CA SER A 55 4.17 20.26 -1.68
C SER A 55 4.93 20.87 -0.49
N ALA A 56 5.08 22.20 -0.50
CA ALA A 56 5.69 22.92 0.63
C ALA A 56 4.89 22.74 1.95
N VAL A 57 3.57 22.60 1.85
CA VAL A 57 2.69 22.41 3.02
C VAL A 57 2.91 21.03 3.64
N GLU A 58 3.04 19.99 2.82
CA GLU A 58 3.31 18.63 3.30
C GLU A 58 4.69 18.54 3.94
N ILE A 59 5.71 19.13 3.31
CA ILE A 59 7.06 19.22 3.89
C ILE A 59 7.02 19.93 5.24
N ALA A 60 6.31 21.06 5.33
CA ALA A 60 6.13 21.79 6.59
C ALA A 60 5.37 20.98 7.65
N SER A 61 4.51 20.06 7.21
CA SER A 61 3.76 19.14 8.06
C SER A 61 4.55 17.88 8.44
N GLY A 62 5.82 17.78 8.03
CA GLY A 62 6.73 16.72 8.41
C GLY A 62 6.88 15.58 7.40
N TRP A 63 6.28 15.69 6.20
CA TRP A 63 6.56 14.75 5.11
C TRP A 63 7.99 14.91 4.61
N GLN A 64 8.59 13.81 4.16
CA GLN A 64 9.99 13.77 3.76
C GLN A 64 10.21 12.91 2.53
N ARG A 65 11.22 13.27 1.75
CA ARG A 65 11.66 12.45 0.62
C ARG A 65 12.80 11.52 1.04
N VAL A 66 12.70 10.24 0.66
CA VAL A 66 13.77 9.23 0.83
C VAL A 66 13.91 8.45 -0.47
N GLY A 67 14.93 8.77 -1.27
CA GLY A 67 15.01 8.27 -2.64
C GLY A 67 13.79 8.75 -3.44
N ASP A 68 13.08 7.81 -4.06
CA ASP A 68 11.85 8.10 -4.81
C ASP A 68 10.59 8.06 -3.93
N LEU A 69 10.70 7.67 -2.65
CA LEU A 69 9.56 7.58 -1.73
C LEU A 69 9.23 8.92 -1.08
N ALA A 70 7.95 9.26 -1.06
CA ALA A 70 7.40 10.26 -0.15
C ALA A 70 6.94 9.57 1.14
N ILE A 71 7.54 9.93 2.27
CA ILE A 71 7.29 9.34 3.58
C ILE A 71 6.51 10.34 4.44
N SER A 72 5.37 9.91 4.97
CA SER A 72 4.55 10.69 5.86
C SER A 72 5.14 10.76 7.28
N PRO A 73 4.74 11.75 8.11
CA PRO A 73 4.77 11.59 9.56
C PRO A 73 3.80 10.46 9.99
N ILE A 74 3.74 10.14 11.28
CA ILE A 74 2.71 9.21 11.78
C ILE A 74 1.34 9.81 11.47
N ILE A 75 0.52 9.07 10.74
CA ILE A 75 -0.81 9.48 10.35
C ILE A 75 -1.72 9.45 11.57
N THR A 76 -2.32 10.59 11.89
CA THR A 76 -3.30 10.74 12.98
C THR A 76 -4.69 11.07 12.46
N ASP A 77 -4.77 11.55 11.22
CA ASP A 77 -6.00 11.85 10.51
C ASP A 77 -5.80 11.45 9.04
N ILE A 78 -6.79 10.79 8.44
CA ILE A 78 -6.72 10.37 7.04
C ILE A 78 -6.69 11.56 6.08
N ASP A 79 -7.20 12.72 6.50
CA ASP A 79 -7.15 13.97 5.72
C ASP A 79 -5.71 14.50 5.54
N GLN A 80 -4.73 13.94 6.28
CA GLN A 80 -3.29 14.24 6.09
C GLN A 80 -2.69 13.54 4.87
N LEU A 81 -3.38 12.54 4.33
CA LEU A 81 -2.93 11.78 3.18
C LEU A 81 -3.35 12.49 1.90
N PRO A 82 -2.52 12.42 0.84
CA PRO A 82 -2.93 12.93 -0.45
C PRO A 82 -4.09 12.10 -0.99
N THR A 83 -4.93 12.70 -1.84
CA THR A 83 -6.02 11.97 -2.50
C THR A 83 -5.43 10.80 -3.30
N PRO A 84 -5.68 9.54 -2.91
CA PRO A 84 -5.09 8.40 -3.58
C PRO A 84 -5.74 8.18 -4.96
N GLY A 85 -4.90 7.90 -5.95
CA GLY A 85 -5.31 7.56 -7.32
C GLY A 85 -4.72 6.21 -7.75
N PHE A 86 -4.02 6.20 -8.89
CA PHE A 86 -3.20 5.06 -9.29
C PHE A 86 -1.91 5.02 -8.49
N ASP A 87 -2.02 4.47 -7.29
CA ASP A 87 -1.05 4.65 -6.23
C ASP A 87 -0.50 3.34 -5.69
N GLU A 88 0.73 3.40 -5.17
CA GLU A 88 1.37 2.30 -4.48
C GLU A 88 1.94 2.78 -3.14
N TRP A 89 1.32 2.29 -2.07
CA TRP A 89 1.61 2.72 -0.71
C TRP A 89 2.10 1.55 0.13
N TYR A 90 3.11 1.81 0.96
CA TYR A 90 3.62 0.88 1.96
C TYR A 90 3.40 1.48 3.33
N VAL A 91 2.79 0.72 4.23
CA VAL A 91 2.45 1.17 5.58
C VAL A 91 3.34 0.48 6.60
N PHE A 92 3.94 1.26 7.49
CA PHE A 92 4.88 0.78 8.49
C PHE A 92 4.47 1.21 9.90
N GLU A 93 4.51 0.29 10.86
CA GLU A 93 4.47 0.65 12.28
C GLU A 93 5.75 1.35 12.72
N ARG A 94 6.88 0.94 12.17
CA ARG A 94 8.18 1.56 12.38
C ARG A 94 8.92 1.62 11.06
N LEU A 95 9.41 2.80 10.70
CA LEU A 95 10.17 2.98 9.46
C LEU A 95 11.47 2.15 9.48
N PRO A 96 11.78 1.42 8.40
CA PRO A 96 13.12 0.91 8.15
C PRO A 96 14.13 2.05 8.06
N ASP A 97 15.42 1.70 8.08
CA ASP A 97 16.45 2.72 7.86
C ASP A 97 16.33 3.36 6.46
N ARG A 98 16.82 4.61 6.37
CA ARG A 98 16.73 5.39 5.14
C ARG A 98 17.45 4.75 3.95
N ALA A 99 18.55 4.02 4.20
CA ALA A 99 19.32 3.42 3.12
C ALA A 99 18.55 2.28 2.45
N ARG A 100 17.83 1.49 3.22
CA ARG A 100 16.93 0.43 2.73
C ARG A 100 15.72 1.02 2.02
N LEU A 101 15.06 2.00 2.63
CA LEU A 101 13.92 2.71 2.00
C LEU A 101 14.30 3.35 0.66
N SER A 102 15.49 3.93 0.55
CA SER A 102 15.94 4.58 -0.69
C SER A 102 16.13 3.62 -1.88
N LYS A 103 16.15 2.31 -1.64
CA LYS A 103 16.28 1.27 -2.68
C LYS A 103 14.93 0.68 -3.11
N LEU A 104 13.84 1.06 -2.44
CA LEU A 104 12.50 0.56 -2.77
C LEU A 104 12.14 1.01 -4.19
N SER A 105 11.83 0.05 -5.04
CA SER A 105 11.34 0.27 -6.40
C SER A 105 9.85 -0.06 -6.48
N ASN A 106 9.08 0.82 -7.12
CA ASN A 106 7.65 0.61 -7.27
C ASN A 106 7.33 -0.64 -8.12
N ALA A 107 6.18 -1.24 -7.84
CA ALA A 107 5.64 -2.44 -8.45
C ALA A 107 4.16 -2.29 -8.87
N ILE A 108 3.66 -1.06 -9.01
CA ILE A 108 2.24 -0.76 -9.26
C ILE A 108 1.64 -1.51 -10.47
N ALA A 109 2.42 -1.72 -11.53
CA ALA A 109 1.99 -2.45 -12.73
C ALA A 109 2.27 -3.96 -12.67
N LEU A 110 2.82 -4.47 -11.56
CA LEU A 110 3.24 -5.85 -11.42
C LEU A 110 2.05 -6.77 -11.11
N LYS A 111 2.16 -8.02 -11.56
CA LYS A 111 1.32 -9.13 -11.08
C LYS A 111 2.13 -9.93 -10.06
N PRO A 112 1.96 -9.69 -8.74
CA PRO A 112 2.89 -10.21 -7.73
C PRO A 112 2.73 -11.70 -7.42
N PHE A 113 1.89 -12.43 -8.18
CA PHE A 113 1.65 -13.87 -7.98
C PHE A 113 1.98 -14.70 -9.24
N GLY A 114 2.74 -14.13 -10.18
CA GLY A 114 3.27 -14.85 -11.33
C GLY A 114 4.72 -15.28 -11.13
N GLU A 115 5.30 -15.94 -12.13
CA GLU A 115 6.71 -16.36 -12.11
C GLU A 115 7.54 -15.40 -12.96
N SER A 116 8.33 -14.54 -12.33
CA SER A 116 9.34 -13.70 -12.99
C SER A 116 10.32 -13.10 -11.98
N ASP A 117 11.54 -12.77 -12.42
CA ASP A 117 12.56 -12.08 -11.60
C ASP A 117 12.03 -10.79 -10.95
N LYS A 118 11.06 -10.12 -11.58
CA LYS A 118 10.42 -8.91 -11.04
C LYS A 118 9.51 -9.22 -9.84
N VAL A 119 8.82 -10.38 -9.87
CA VAL A 119 7.99 -10.85 -8.76
C VAL A 119 8.87 -11.25 -7.59
N ASP A 120 9.96 -11.97 -7.85
CA ASP A 120 10.92 -12.35 -6.81
C ASP A 120 11.57 -11.11 -6.18
N ALA A 121 11.95 -10.12 -6.98
CA ALA A 121 12.49 -8.86 -6.49
C ALA A 121 11.47 -8.04 -5.69
N PHE A 122 10.19 -8.07 -6.06
CA PHE A 122 9.12 -7.45 -5.28
C PHE A 122 8.97 -8.11 -3.91
N TRP A 123 8.85 -9.44 -3.85
CA TRP A 123 8.71 -10.14 -2.58
C TRP A 123 9.96 -10.03 -1.71
N ALA A 124 11.16 -10.02 -2.29
CA ALA A 124 12.39 -9.76 -1.55
C ALA A 124 12.38 -8.37 -0.88
N GLN A 125 11.80 -7.34 -1.52
CA GLN A 125 11.64 -6.02 -0.92
C GLN A 125 10.61 -6.02 0.21
N ILE A 126 9.48 -6.71 0.04
CA ILE A 126 8.46 -6.87 1.10
C ILE A 126 9.07 -7.58 2.30
N GLU A 127 9.80 -8.68 2.07
CA GLU A 127 10.44 -9.46 3.12
C GLU A 127 11.57 -8.72 3.81
N ASP A 128 12.34 -7.90 3.08
CA ASP A 128 13.36 -7.03 3.68
C ASP A 128 12.69 -5.93 4.52
N LEU A 129 11.83 -5.12 3.92
CA LEU A 129 11.30 -3.90 4.54
C LEU A 129 10.22 -4.18 5.59
N GLN A 130 9.56 -5.34 5.53
CA GLN A 130 8.50 -5.75 6.45
C GLN A 130 7.40 -4.68 6.65
N PRO A 131 6.78 -4.13 5.59
CA PRO A 131 5.61 -3.28 5.76
C PRO A 131 4.47 -4.08 6.40
N VAL A 132 3.62 -3.44 7.21
CA VAL A 132 2.42 -4.08 7.76
C VAL A 132 1.37 -4.25 6.66
N HIS A 133 1.29 -3.27 5.75
CA HIS A 133 0.44 -3.29 4.56
C HIS A 133 1.23 -2.83 3.34
N ALA A 134 1.06 -3.51 2.21
CA ALA A 134 1.34 -2.96 0.90
C ALA A 134 0.01 -2.86 0.13
N LEU A 135 -0.25 -1.67 -0.40
CA LEU A 135 -1.49 -1.26 -1.04
C LEU A 135 -1.17 -0.83 -2.46
N LEU A 136 -1.56 -1.64 -3.44
CA LEU A 136 -1.30 -1.39 -4.86
C LEU A 136 -2.64 -1.10 -5.53
N GLY A 137 -2.96 0.18 -5.71
CA GLY A 137 -4.17 0.67 -6.37
C GLY A 137 -3.91 0.95 -7.84
N ALA A 138 -3.72 -0.09 -8.66
CA ALA A 138 -3.53 0.05 -10.11
C ALA A 138 -4.87 -0.11 -10.85
N CYS A 139 -4.89 -0.77 -12.01
CA CYS A 139 -6.14 -1.20 -12.68
C CYS A 139 -6.98 -2.19 -11.84
N ARG A 140 -6.41 -2.69 -10.74
CA ARG A 140 -7.05 -3.49 -9.69
C ARG A 140 -6.44 -3.06 -8.36
N LEU A 141 -7.23 -3.14 -7.29
CA LEU A 141 -6.72 -2.95 -5.94
C LEU A 141 -6.19 -4.26 -5.39
N LEU A 142 -4.99 -4.22 -4.83
CA LEU A 142 -4.38 -5.32 -4.11
C LEU A 142 -3.93 -4.85 -2.73
N LEU A 143 -4.40 -5.54 -1.70
CA LEU A 143 -3.92 -5.42 -0.33
C LEU A 143 -3.09 -6.67 0.02
N ILE A 144 -1.87 -6.44 0.46
CA ILE A 144 -0.97 -7.44 1.04
C ILE A 144 -0.76 -7.04 2.50
N THR A 145 -1.10 -7.90 3.47
CA THR A 145 -1.04 -7.53 4.89
C THR A 145 -0.58 -8.65 5.82
N GLN A 146 0.18 -8.28 6.85
CA GLN A 146 0.48 -9.15 8.00
C GLN A 146 -0.59 -9.07 9.09
N ASP A 147 -1.45 -8.05 9.06
CA ASP A 147 -2.46 -7.80 10.08
C ASP A 147 -3.70 -8.68 9.82
N ALA A 148 -3.83 -9.72 10.65
CA ALA A 148 -4.95 -10.63 10.58
C ALA A 148 -6.29 -9.94 10.83
N ALA A 149 -6.37 -8.95 11.73
CA ALA A 149 -7.62 -8.27 12.05
C ALA A 149 -8.11 -7.42 10.87
N ILE A 150 -7.20 -6.75 10.17
CA ILE A 150 -7.51 -6.03 8.93
C ILE A 150 -8.00 -7.00 7.86
N TYR A 151 -7.30 -8.11 7.66
CA TYR A 151 -7.69 -9.12 6.69
C TYR A 151 -9.11 -9.63 6.91
N GLU A 152 -9.46 -10.03 8.15
CA GLU A 152 -10.81 -10.52 8.47
C GLU A 152 -11.87 -9.41 8.35
N SER A 153 -11.52 -8.16 8.69
CA SER A 153 -12.44 -7.01 8.57
C SER A 153 -12.80 -6.76 7.11
N VAL A 154 -11.81 -6.80 6.21
CA VAL A 154 -12.03 -6.65 4.77
C VAL A 154 -12.87 -7.79 4.23
N LEU A 155 -12.56 -9.04 4.58
CA LEU A 155 -13.34 -10.19 4.15
C LEU A 155 -14.81 -10.08 4.57
N THR A 156 -15.06 -9.70 5.82
CA THR A 156 -16.41 -9.53 6.33
C THR A 156 -17.14 -8.43 5.56
N PHE A 157 -16.48 -7.30 5.33
CA PHE A 157 -17.08 -6.15 4.64
C PHE A 157 -17.49 -6.46 3.19
N TYR A 158 -16.65 -7.18 2.43
CA TYR A 158 -16.88 -7.45 1.01
C TYR A 158 -17.52 -8.81 0.70
N SER A 159 -17.78 -9.65 1.70
CA SER A 159 -18.52 -10.92 1.53
C SER A 159 -20.03 -10.79 1.80
N THR A 160 -20.52 -9.60 2.14
CA THR A 160 -21.93 -9.31 2.44
C THR A 160 -22.62 -8.64 1.25
#